data_AF-A0A374Q9J1-F1
#
_entry.id   AF-A0A374Q9J1-F1
#
_cell.length_a   1.000
_cell.length_b   1.000
_cell.length_c   1.000
_cell.angle_alpha   90.00
_cell.angle_beta   90.00
_cell.angle_gamma   90.00
#
_symmetry.space_group_name_H-M   'P 1'
#
loop_
_entity.id
_entity.type
_entity.pdbx_description
1 polymer ?
#
loop_
_entity_poly.entity_id
_entity_poly.type
_entity_poly.pdbx_seq_one_letter_code
_entity_poly.pdbx_strand_id
1 'polypeptide(L)'
;MRQKFGVDEHIEKVGWEHCCISEVTVAELLFGAERSNNVERNLQLVTDFCQDIKVIPLSSALCCYARSKAALYSQETPIEDLDLFIGCTAVANQMIMVTENKKHLERIPNIEIENWVHRG
;
A
#
# COMPACT_ATOMS: atom_id res chain seq x y z
N MET A 1 -13.93 0.05 8.29
CA MET A 1 -12.46 -0.16 8.23
C MET A 1 -11.83 -0.02 9.62
N ARG A 2 -12.29 0.92 10.46
CA ARG A 2 -11.98 0.96 11.90
C ARG A 2 -12.50 -0.32 12.59
N GLN A 3 -11.68 -0.99 13.41
CA GLN A 3 -11.98 -2.22 14.19
C GLN A 3 -11.97 -3.57 13.45
N LYS A 4 -11.03 -3.81 12.55
CA LYS A 4 -10.81 -5.17 12.00
C LYS A 4 -9.40 -5.67 12.32
N PHE A 5 -9.35 -6.81 13.01
CA PHE A 5 -8.16 -7.65 13.17
C PHE A 5 -6.94 -7.04 13.91
N GLY A 6 -7.15 -6.05 14.79
CA GLY A 6 -6.10 -5.46 15.64
C GLY A 6 -5.22 -4.40 14.97
N VAL A 7 -5.53 -4.01 13.73
CA VAL A 7 -4.79 -2.97 12.99
C VAL A 7 -4.87 -1.61 13.69
N ASP A 8 -5.99 -1.31 14.33
CA ASP A 8 -6.23 -0.11 15.12
C ASP A 8 -5.27 0.01 16.30
N GLU A 9 -4.99 -1.08 17.03
CA GLU A 9 -4.01 -1.07 18.12
C GLU A 9 -2.59 -0.72 17.63
N HIS A 10 -2.24 -1.19 16.44
CA HIS A 10 -0.94 -0.85 15.83
C HIS A 10 -0.89 0.62 15.43
N ILE A 11 -1.95 1.12 14.79
CA ILE A 11 -2.07 2.54 14.41
C ILE A 11 -1.96 3.44 15.65
N GLU A 12 -2.63 3.10 16.75
CA GLU A 12 -2.54 3.85 18.01
C GLU A 12 -1.13 3.86 18.60
N LYS A 13 -0.39 2.75 18.48
CA LYS A 13 0.99 2.63 18.97
C LYS A 13 1.99 3.43 18.11
N VAL A 14 1.86 3.37 16.79
CA VAL A 14 2.79 4.07 15.88
C VAL A 14 2.45 5.54 15.71
N GLY A 15 1.19 5.93 15.89
CA GLY A 15 0.69 7.27 15.61
C GLY A 15 0.17 7.40 14.18
N TRP A 16 -1.04 7.95 14.03
CA TRP A 16 -1.71 8.12 12.73
C TRP A 16 -0.90 8.96 11.75
N GLU A 17 -0.19 9.97 12.26
CA GLU A 17 0.69 10.86 11.51
C GLU A 17 1.90 10.18 10.87
N HIS A 18 2.26 8.99 11.37
CA HIS A 18 3.32 8.15 10.80
C HIS A 18 2.78 7.13 9.79
N CYS A 19 1.47 7.06 9.59
CA CYS A 19 0.85 6.23 8.56
C CYS A 19 0.70 6.99 7.24
N CYS A 20 0.91 6.28 6.13
CA CYS A 20 0.73 6.82 4.80
C CYS A 20 0.27 5.72 3.84
N ILE A 21 -0.23 6.13 2.67
CA ILE A 21 -0.58 5.23 1.57
C ILE A 21 0.06 5.71 0.27
N SER A 22 0.24 4.82 -0.70
CA SER A 22 0.68 5.21 -2.04
C SER A 22 -0.48 5.79 -2.86
N GLU A 23 -0.20 6.64 -3.85
CA GLU A 23 -1.18 7.04 -4.86
C GLU A 23 -1.80 5.84 -5.60
N VAL A 24 -1.05 4.74 -5.74
CA VAL A 24 -1.55 3.51 -6.37
C VAL A 24 -2.66 2.88 -5.52
N THR A 25 -2.47 2.83 -4.21
CA THR A 25 -3.50 2.38 -3.27
C THR A 25 -4.73 3.29 -3.32
N VAL A 26 -4.56 4.60 -3.50
CA VAL A 26 -5.69 5.52 -3.73
C VAL A 26 -6.45 5.15 -5.01
N ALA A 27 -5.74 4.84 -6.11
CA ALA A 27 -6.37 4.40 -7.34
C ALA A 27 -7.18 3.10 -7.16
N GLU A 28 -6.68 2.13 -6.39
CA GLU A 28 -7.41 0.91 -6.05
C GLU A 28 -8.68 1.20 -5.23
N LEU A 29 -8.59 2.10 -4.26
CA LEU A 29 -9.74 2.53 -3.44
C LEU A 29 -10.81 3.21 -4.30
N LEU A 30 -10.42 4.11 -5.20
CA LEU A 30 -11.33 4.78 -6.13
C LEU A 30 -12.00 3.79 -7.07
N PHE A 31 -11.24 2.85 -7.64
CA PHE A 31 -11.80 1.78 -8.46
C PHE A 31 -12.81 0.92 -7.69
N GLY A 32 -12.52 0.59 -6.43
CA GLY A 32 -13.44 -0.13 -5.56
C GLY A 32 -14.72 0.67 -5.29
N ALA A 33 -14.62 1.98 -5.11
CA ALA A 33 -15.78 2.86 -4.93
C ALA A 33 -16.67 2.93 -6.18
N GLU A 34 -16.08 3.07 -7.37
CA GLU A 34 -16.78 3.07 -8.67
C GLU A 34 -17.54 1.77 -8.94
N ARG A 35 -17.03 0.65 -8.44
CA ARG A 35 -17.67 -0.68 -8.59
C ARG A 35 -18.75 -0.97 -7.55
N SER A 36 -18.97 -0.07 -6.60
CA SER A 36 -19.86 -0.31 -5.47
C SER A 36 -21.34 -0.06 -5.80
N ASN A 37 -22.23 -0.60 -4.97
CA ASN A 37 -23.67 -0.34 -5.09
C ASN A 37 -24.06 1.11 -4.74
N ASN A 38 -23.16 1.88 -4.12
CA ASN A 38 -23.39 3.28 -3.76
C ASN A 38 -22.10 4.08 -4.02
N VAL A 39 -21.90 4.40 -5.30
CA VAL A 39 -20.70 5.05 -5.83
C VAL A 39 -20.42 6.38 -5.15
N GLU A 40 -21.40 7.28 -5.12
CA GLU A 40 -21.25 8.64 -4.55
C GLU A 40 -20.78 8.59 -3.10
N ARG A 41 -21.43 7.77 -2.26
CA ARG A 41 -21.04 7.61 -0.86
C ARG A 41 -19.62 7.08 -0.72
N ASN A 42 -19.25 6.07 -1.51
CA ASN A 42 -17.93 5.44 -1.37
C ASN A 42 -16.81 6.34 -1.91
N LEU A 43 -17.06 7.11 -2.99
CA LEU A 43 -16.11 8.12 -3.46
C LEU A 43 -15.89 9.21 -2.40
N GLN A 44 -16.94 9.64 -1.72
CA GLN A 44 -16.81 10.60 -0.62
C GLN A 44 -15.95 10.02 0.52
N LEU A 45 -16.19 8.76 0.91
CA LEU A 45 -15.38 8.10 1.95
C LEU A 45 -13.90 8.00 1.57
N VAL A 46 -13.58 7.70 0.31
CA VAL A 46 -12.19 7.67 -0.17
C VAL A 46 -11.59 9.08 -0.17
N THR A 47 -12.35 10.08 -0.60
CA THR A 47 -11.92 11.48 -0.60
C THR A 47 -11.60 11.98 0.81
N ASP A 48 -12.51 11.74 1.76
CA ASP A 48 -12.32 12.12 3.17
C ASP A 48 -11.09 11.41 3.75
N PHE A 49 -10.95 10.12 3.49
CA PHE A 49 -9.78 9.35 3.93
C PHE A 49 -8.46 9.92 3.40
N CYS A 50 -8.42 10.31 2.12
CA CYS A 50 -7.22 10.90 1.50
C CYS A 50 -6.90 12.31 2.00
N GLN A 51 -7.86 13.01 2.61
CA GLN A 51 -7.60 14.29 3.30
C GLN A 51 -6.96 14.06 4.68
N ASP A 52 -7.30 12.94 5.33
CA ASP A 52 -6.84 12.60 6.67
C ASP A 52 -5.50 11.85 6.70
N ILE A 53 -5.07 11.23 5.61
CA ILE A 53 -3.82 10.43 5.53
C ILE A 53 -2.84 11.01 4.52
N LYS A 54 -1.53 10.89 4.82
CA LYS A 54 -0.49 11.27 3.88
C LYS A 54 -0.49 10.32 2.67
N VAL A 55 -0.60 10.89 1.47
CA VAL A 55 -0.48 10.16 0.21
C VAL A 55 0.91 10.37 -0.40
N ILE A 56 1.60 9.28 -0.72
CA ILE A 56 2.95 9.31 -1.30
C ILE A 56 2.88 9.26 -2.83
N PRO A 57 3.49 10.23 -3.53
CA PRO A 57 3.45 10.30 -4.99
C PRO A 57 4.11 9.10 -5.69
N LEU A 58 3.48 8.61 -6.75
CA LEU A 58 4.02 7.52 -7.58
C LEU A 58 5.40 7.86 -8.17
N SER A 59 5.63 9.14 -8.47
CA SER A 59 6.90 9.63 -9.02
C SER A 59 8.11 9.27 -8.14
N SER A 60 7.91 9.16 -6.82
CA SER A 60 8.97 8.75 -5.88
C SER A 60 9.45 7.31 -6.09
N ALA A 61 8.59 6.44 -6.64
CA ALA A 61 8.86 5.01 -6.79
C ALA A 61 9.47 4.62 -8.14
N LEU A 62 9.46 5.49 -9.16
CA LEU A 62 9.72 5.13 -10.56
C LEU A 62 11.09 4.45 -10.76
N CYS A 63 12.17 4.99 -10.18
CA CYS A 63 13.50 4.41 -10.29
C CYS A 63 13.60 3.05 -9.58
N CYS A 64 12.97 2.92 -8.40
CA CYS A 64 12.94 1.68 -7.65
C CYS A 64 12.12 0.61 -8.40
N TYR A 65 10.98 0.99 -8.95
CA TYR A 65 10.13 0.14 -9.79
C TYR A 65 10.90 -0.41 -10.99
N ALA A 66 11.52 0.46 -11.81
CA ALA A 66 12.22 0.03 -13.02
C ALA A 66 13.33 -0.98 -12.71
N ARG A 67 14.13 -0.71 -11.67
CA ARG A 67 15.20 -1.60 -11.22
C ARG A 67 14.64 -2.94 -10.70
N SER A 68 13.62 -2.89 -9.87
CA SER A 68 13.04 -4.08 -9.24
C SER A 68 12.30 -4.95 -10.26
N LYS A 69 11.56 -4.34 -11.17
CA LYS A 69 10.86 -5.03 -12.26
C LYS A 69 11.84 -5.76 -13.16
N ALA A 70 12.93 -5.10 -13.58
CA ALA A 70 13.99 -5.75 -14.37
C ALA A 70 14.59 -6.96 -13.64
N ALA A 71 14.94 -6.80 -12.36
CA ALA A 71 15.51 -7.88 -11.55
C ALA A 71 14.55 -9.08 -11.42
N LEU A 72 13.28 -8.83 -11.11
CA LEU A 72 12.25 -9.86 -10.96
C LEU A 72 11.93 -10.58 -12.28
N TYR A 73 11.95 -9.85 -13.41
CA TYR A 73 11.81 -10.46 -14.73
C TYR A 73 12.96 -11.39 -15.06
N SER A 74 14.21 -10.98 -14.79
CA SER A 74 15.39 -11.83 -14.99
C SER A 74 15.39 -13.08 -14.09
N GLN A 75 14.65 -13.04 -12.98
CA GLN A 75 14.48 -14.16 -12.06
C GLN A 75 13.21 -14.98 -12.33
N GLU A 76 12.48 -14.70 -13.41
CA GLU A 76 11.22 -15.38 -13.78
C GLU A 76 10.16 -15.38 -12.65
N THR A 77 10.19 -14.37 -11.78
CA THR A 77 9.30 -14.26 -10.62
C THR A 77 8.60 -12.90 -10.57
N PRO A 78 7.83 -12.53 -11.60
CA PRO A 78 7.19 -11.23 -11.66
C PRO A 78 6.24 -10.98 -10.48
N ILE A 79 6.12 -9.71 -10.12
CA ILE A 79 5.09 -9.14 -9.25
C ILE A 79 4.17 -8.31 -10.15
N GLU A 80 2.88 -8.27 -9.81
CA GLU A 80 1.90 -7.41 -10.49
C GLU A 80 2.36 -5.93 -10.43
N ASP A 81 2.10 -5.15 -11.47
CA ASP A 81 2.63 -3.78 -11.56
C ASP A 81 2.15 -2.90 -10.40
N LEU A 82 0.87 -2.99 -10.01
CA LEU A 82 0.32 -2.19 -8.91
C LEU A 82 0.98 -2.55 -7.57
N ASP A 83 1.03 -3.83 -7.23
CA ASP A 83 1.72 -4.35 -6.05
C ASP A 83 3.19 -3.94 -6.01
N LEU A 84 3.88 -4.01 -7.16
CA LEU A 84 5.27 -3.62 -7.26
C LEU A 84 5.45 -2.11 -7.06
N PHE A 85 4.57 -1.28 -7.60
CA PHE A 85 4.62 0.16 -7.35
C PHE A 85 4.37 0.49 -5.88
N ILE A 86 3.43 -0.16 -5.22
CA ILE A 86 3.15 0.03 -3.79
C ILE A 86 4.39 -0.32 -2.96
N GLY A 87 4.96 -1.52 -3.15
CA GLY A 87 6.16 -1.94 -2.44
C GLY A 87 7.39 -1.07 -2.75
N CYS A 88 7.58 -0.67 -4.01
CA CYS A 88 8.65 0.24 -4.39
C CYS A 88 8.47 1.65 -3.82
N THR A 89 7.23 2.09 -3.59
CA THR A 89 6.95 3.36 -2.90
C THR A 89 7.49 3.30 -1.48
N ALA A 90 7.26 2.20 -0.75
CA ALA A 90 7.81 2.01 0.59
C ALA A 90 9.34 2.00 0.57
N VAL A 91 9.96 1.21 -0.32
CA VAL A 91 11.43 1.10 -0.43
C VAL A 91 12.08 2.44 -0.78
N ALA A 92 11.56 3.14 -1.78
CA ALA A 92 12.15 4.39 -2.25
C ALA A 92 12.10 5.51 -1.19
N ASN A 93 11.11 5.45 -0.29
CA ASN A 93 10.92 6.43 0.77
C ASN A 93 11.38 5.93 2.15
N GLN A 94 12.10 4.79 2.21
CA GLN A 94 12.63 4.20 3.46
C GLN A 94 11.54 3.94 4.52
N MET A 95 10.41 3.37 4.08
CA MET A 95 9.25 3.09 4.91
C MET A 95 9.05 1.57 5.08
N ILE A 96 8.38 1.20 6.16
CA ILE A 96 7.90 -0.16 6.40
C ILE A 96 6.60 -0.38 5.61
N MET A 97 6.58 -1.42 4.78
CA MET A 97 5.38 -1.83 4.04
C MET A 97 4.49 -2.68 4.95
N VAL A 98 3.29 -2.18 5.27
CA VAL A 98 2.30 -2.91 6.06
C VAL A 98 1.37 -3.68 5.10
N THR A 99 1.36 -5.01 5.18
CA THR A 99 0.49 -5.84 4.33
C THR A 99 0.17 -7.20 4.97
N GLU A 100 -1.00 -7.76 4.63
CA GLU A 100 -1.29 -9.18 4.91
C GLU A 100 -0.54 -10.12 3.96
N ASN A 101 -0.22 -9.67 2.74
CA ASN A 101 0.34 -10.50 1.67
C ASN A 101 1.87 -10.46 1.64
N LYS A 102 2.52 -10.80 2.76
CA LYS A 102 3.99 -10.67 2.88
C LYS A 102 4.74 -11.41 1.78
N LYS A 103 4.43 -12.70 1.58
CA LYS A 103 5.14 -13.59 0.63
C LYS A 103 5.23 -13.03 -0.79
N HIS A 104 4.23 -12.26 -1.22
CA HIS A 104 4.23 -11.71 -2.57
C HIS A 104 5.23 -10.58 -2.73
N LEU A 105 5.28 -9.66 -1.75
CA LEU A 105 6.07 -8.43 -1.77
C LEU A 105 7.50 -8.61 -1.22
N GLU A 106 7.76 -9.63 -0.40
CA GLU A 106 9.10 -9.98 0.14
C GLU A 106 10.19 -10.13 -0.94
N ARG A 107 9.81 -10.38 -2.20
CA ARG A 107 10.73 -10.48 -3.34
C ARG A 107 11.28 -9.13 -3.81
N ILE A 108 10.70 -8.01 -3.37
CA ILE A 108 11.18 -6.67 -3.70
C ILE A 108 12.49 -6.41 -2.93
N PRO A 109 13.61 -6.05 -3.59
CA PRO A 109 14.87 -5.82 -2.90
C PRO A 109 14.78 -4.69 -1.86
N ASN A 110 15.32 -4.96 -0.66
CA ASN A 110 15.38 -4.02 0.48
C ASN A 110 14.02 -3.60 1.07
N ILE A 111 12.96 -4.38 0.84
CA ILE A 111 11.66 -4.11 1.46
C ILE A 111 11.63 -4.59 2.92
N GLU A 112 11.13 -3.73 3.80
CA GLU A 112 10.80 -4.09 5.18
C GLU A 112 9.29 -4.28 5.28
N ILE A 113 8.83 -5.41 5.82
CA ILE A 113 7.41 -5.77 5.81
C ILE A 113 6.90 -6.13 7.21
N GLU A 114 5.84 -5.45 7.62
CA GLU A 114 5.05 -5.79 8.80
C GLU A 114 3.66 -6.31 8.41
N ASN A 115 3.11 -7.20 9.24
CA ASN A 115 1.70 -7.60 9.13
C ASN A 115 1.07 -7.31 10.49
N TRP A 116 0.12 -6.40 10.51
CA TRP A 116 -0.60 -5.96 11.71
C TRP A 116 -1.92 -6.71 11.91
N VAL A 117 -2.27 -7.63 11.01
CA VAL A 117 -3.52 -8.37 11.04
C VAL A 117 -3.33 -9.65 11.85
N HIS A 118 -4.05 -9.71 12.97
CA HIS A 118 -4.18 -10.91 13.78
C HIS A 118 -5.50 -11.60 13.45
N ARG A 119 -5.41 -12.77 12.80
CA ARG A 119 -6.53 -13.69 12.66
C ARG A 119 -6.41 -14.72 13.78
N GLY A 120 -7.25 -14.58 14.81
CA GLY A 120 -7.41 -15.59 15.85
C GLY A 120 -8.02 -16.88 15.33
#